data_AF-A0A3B0SXX8-F1
#
_entry.id   AF-A0A3B0SXX8-F1
#
_cell.length_a   1.000
_cell.length_b   1.000
_cell.length_c   1.000
_cell.angle_alpha   90.00
_cell.angle_beta   90.00
_cell.angle_gamma   90.00
#
_symmetry.space_group_name_H-M   'P 1'
#
loop_
_entity.id
_entity.type
_entity.pdbx_description
1 polymer ?
#
loop_
_entity_poly.entity_id
_entity_poly.type
_entity_poly.pdbx_seq_one_letter_code
_entity_poly.pdbx_strand_id
1 'polypeptide(L)'
;MQEEMMSEKVSRLKKSKSRDRNIAAFYDYWQSMRHGTDVPRRSEIDPRGIETLLANAFIAEKIAPGLARMRIAGTHLSDLLGMEVRGMPISAFMTPAHRDELAGLLVDVFERPAMLQIELVSPGHMGKPALTGTLVMLPLRSDLGDISRALGCLITKGPIGRTPRRFEIAAHKITPLDLSPVSGLMQTAGIAQPAGMAEEARPFNGTAPLTGSERPYLRLVK
;
A
#
# COMPACT_ATOMS: atom_id res chain seq x y z
N MET A 1 5.74 -20.21 -41.48
CA MET A 1 6.62 -20.42 -40.30
C MET A 1 7.33 -19.14 -39.84
N GLN A 2 8.05 -18.40 -40.70
CA GLN A 2 8.73 -17.15 -40.29
C GLN A 2 7.77 -15.99 -39.95
N GLU A 3 6.67 -15.82 -40.70
CA GLU A 3 5.66 -14.77 -40.43
C GLU A 3 4.93 -14.97 -39.10
N GLU A 4 4.65 -16.23 -38.74
CA GLU A 4 3.96 -16.60 -37.49
C GLU A 4 4.85 -16.31 -36.27
N MET A 5 6.15 -16.64 -36.35
CA MET A 5 7.14 -16.31 -35.32
C MET A 5 7.36 -14.80 -35.16
N MET A 6 7.30 -14.04 -36.25
CA MET A 6 7.42 -12.58 -36.22
C MET A 6 6.18 -11.94 -35.58
N SER A 7 4.98 -12.43 -35.88
CA SER A 7 3.72 -12.00 -35.27
C SER A 7 3.69 -12.26 -33.76
N GLU A 8 4.13 -13.44 -33.32
CA GLU A 8 4.17 -13.80 -31.89
C GLU A 8 5.19 -12.97 -31.10
N LYS A 9 6.38 -12.71 -31.68
CA LYS A 9 7.37 -11.79 -31.09
C LYS A 9 6.79 -10.38 -30.97
N VAL A 10 6.20 -9.83 -32.03
CA VAL A 10 5.61 -8.48 -32.02
C VAL A 10 4.49 -8.37 -30.98
N SER A 11 3.64 -9.39 -30.83
CA SER A 11 2.60 -9.46 -29.80
C SER A 11 3.19 -9.49 -28.38
N ARG A 12 4.24 -10.30 -28.16
CA ARG A 12 4.94 -10.36 -26.86
C ARG A 12 5.59 -9.01 -26.51
N LEU A 13 6.22 -8.33 -27.46
CA LEU A 13 6.83 -7.01 -27.27
C LEU A 13 5.78 -5.94 -26.96
N LYS A 14 4.69 -5.87 -27.75
CA LYS A 14 3.59 -4.91 -27.53
C LYS A 14 2.96 -5.05 -26.15
N LYS A 15 2.70 -6.29 -25.71
CA LYS A 15 2.15 -6.56 -24.37
C LYS A 15 3.11 -6.21 -23.24
N SER A 16 4.43 -6.42 -23.42
CA SER A 16 5.43 -5.97 -22.43
C SER A 16 5.40 -4.46 -22.29
N LYS A 17 5.50 -3.74 -23.42
CA LYS A 17 5.48 -2.28 -23.45
C LYS A 17 4.20 -1.70 -22.81
N SER A 18 3.05 -2.34 -22.98
CA SER A 18 1.82 -1.89 -22.33
C SER A 18 1.82 -2.08 -20.82
N ARG A 19 2.34 -3.20 -20.33
CA ARG A 19 2.50 -3.43 -18.89
C ARG A 19 3.44 -2.41 -18.27
N ASP A 20 4.57 -2.13 -18.93
CA ASP A 20 5.56 -1.18 -18.43
C ASP A 20 4.97 0.24 -18.35
N ARG A 21 4.16 0.64 -19.34
CA ARG A 21 3.40 1.90 -19.29
C ARG A 21 2.38 1.94 -18.15
N ASN A 22 1.66 0.84 -17.91
CA ASN A 22 0.68 0.76 -16.82
C ASN A 22 1.37 0.87 -15.46
N ILE A 23 2.52 0.22 -15.29
CA ILE A 23 3.34 0.32 -14.08
C ILE A 23 3.82 1.76 -13.89
N ALA A 24 4.36 2.39 -14.94
CA ALA A 24 4.80 3.78 -14.89
C ALA A 24 3.65 4.73 -14.50
N ALA A 25 2.48 4.60 -15.13
CA ALA A 25 1.30 5.41 -14.79
C ALA A 25 0.85 5.21 -13.33
N PHE A 26 0.96 3.99 -12.80
CA PHE A 26 0.64 3.71 -11.40
C PHE A 26 1.63 4.38 -10.43
N TYR A 27 2.92 4.35 -10.75
CA TYR A 27 3.95 5.07 -10.01
C TYR A 27 3.73 6.58 -10.07
N ASP A 28 3.53 7.13 -11.27
CA ASP A 28 3.33 8.56 -11.49
C ASP A 28 2.11 9.07 -10.72
N TYR A 29 1.01 8.30 -10.73
CA TYR A 29 -0.16 8.60 -9.91
C TYR A 29 0.19 8.66 -8.43
N TRP A 30 0.80 7.62 -7.86
CA TRP A 30 1.16 7.62 -6.44
C TRP A 30 2.14 8.73 -6.07
N GLN A 31 3.11 9.03 -6.94
CA GLN A 31 4.05 10.14 -6.78
C GLN A 31 3.33 11.49 -6.79
N SER A 32 2.32 11.67 -7.64
CA SER A 32 1.51 12.90 -7.70
C SER A 32 0.71 13.15 -6.42
N MET A 33 0.43 12.12 -5.63
CA MET A 33 -0.26 12.23 -4.35
C MET A 33 0.68 12.60 -3.20
N ARG A 34 2.00 12.52 -3.38
CA ARG A 34 2.96 12.82 -2.31
C ARG A 34 3.08 14.31 -2.05
N HIS A 35 3.18 14.65 -0.78
CA HIS A 35 3.54 15.98 -0.33
C HIS A 35 5.06 16.03 0.00
N GLY A 36 5.85 16.50 -0.96
CA GLY A 36 7.31 16.56 -0.83
C GLY A 36 7.93 15.16 -0.76
N THR A 37 8.70 14.89 0.30
CA THR A 37 9.35 13.60 0.55
C THR A 37 8.47 12.62 1.32
N ASP A 38 7.30 13.01 1.81
CA ASP A 38 6.44 12.11 2.60
C ASP A 38 5.66 11.13 1.72
N VAL A 39 5.18 10.03 2.31
CA VAL A 39 4.23 9.10 1.67
C VAL A 39 2.81 9.67 1.75
N PRO A 40 1.95 9.39 0.77
CA PRO A 40 0.58 9.90 0.79
C PRO A 40 -0.24 9.16 1.85
N ARG A 41 -1.26 9.83 2.38
CA ARG A 41 -2.27 9.22 3.24
C ARG A 41 -3.21 8.40 2.38
N ARG A 42 -3.74 7.31 2.95
CA ARG A 42 -4.78 6.52 2.27
C ARG A 42 -6.00 7.38 1.91
N SER A 43 -6.34 8.39 2.72
CA SER A 43 -7.48 9.28 2.47
C SER A 43 -7.32 10.17 1.24
N GLU A 44 -6.09 10.40 0.79
CA GLU A 44 -5.78 11.23 -0.39
C GLU A 44 -5.94 10.44 -1.69
N ILE A 45 -5.89 9.11 -1.64
CA ILE A 45 -5.99 8.25 -2.82
C ILE A 45 -7.41 8.29 -3.40
N ASP A 46 -7.59 8.98 -4.53
CA ASP A 46 -8.81 8.92 -5.34
C ASP A 46 -8.72 7.78 -6.37
N PRO A 47 -9.58 6.74 -6.31
CA PRO A 47 -9.55 5.63 -7.25
C PRO A 47 -9.69 6.05 -8.72
N ARG A 48 -10.27 7.21 -9.01
CA ARG A 48 -10.42 7.75 -10.37
C ARG A 48 -9.08 8.04 -11.04
N GLY A 49 -8.03 8.32 -10.27
CA GLY A 49 -6.68 8.54 -10.82
C GLY A 49 -6.04 7.28 -11.43
N ILE A 50 -6.57 6.09 -11.13
CA ILE A 50 -6.06 4.80 -11.63
C ILE A 50 -7.19 3.96 -12.26
N GLU A 51 -8.21 4.60 -12.82
CA GLU A 51 -9.42 3.92 -13.32
C GLU A 51 -9.12 2.73 -14.24
N THR A 52 -8.18 2.91 -15.18
CA THR A 52 -7.75 1.86 -16.13
C THR A 52 -7.05 0.67 -15.47
N LEU A 53 -6.60 0.82 -14.22
CA LEU A 53 -5.89 -0.19 -13.44
C LEU A 53 -6.70 -0.72 -12.26
N LEU A 54 -7.91 -0.19 -12.00
CA LEU A 54 -8.70 -0.56 -10.82
C LEU A 54 -8.96 -2.06 -10.70
N ALA A 55 -9.19 -2.76 -11.83
CA ALA A 55 -9.37 -4.21 -11.83
C ALA A 55 -8.14 -4.96 -11.28
N ASN A 56 -6.94 -4.39 -11.45
CA ASN A 56 -5.65 -4.96 -11.04
C ASN A 56 -5.16 -4.39 -9.70
N ALA A 57 -5.77 -3.31 -9.21
CA ALA A 57 -5.34 -2.59 -8.03
C ALA A 57 -5.94 -3.19 -6.75
N PHE A 58 -5.27 -2.95 -5.62
CA PHE A 58 -5.73 -3.36 -4.31
C PHE A 58 -5.17 -2.40 -3.24
N ILE A 59 -5.81 -2.39 -2.07
CA ILE A 59 -5.25 -1.75 -0.88
C ILE A 59 -4.95 -2.84 0.13
N ALA A 60 -3.72 -2.87 0.62
CA ALA A 60 -3.29 -3.75 1.68
C ALA A 60 -3.08 -3.00 3.00
N GLU A 61 -3.22 -3.73 4.08
CA GLU A 61 -2.96 -3.28 5.44
C GLU A 61 -2.01 -4.26 6.12
N LYS A 62 -0.96 -3.74 6.74
CA LYS A 62 -0.04 -4.48 7.59
C LYS A 62 -0.77 -4.97 8.84
N ILE A 63 -0.70 -6.28 9.07
CA ILE A 63 -1.24 -6.91 10.27
C ILE A 63 -0.12 -7.22 11.27
N ALA A 64 1.05 -7.60 10.75
CA ALA A 64 2.27 -7.87 11.50
C ALA A 64 3.47 -7.66 10.55
N PRO A 65 4.71 -7.59 11.06
CA PRO A 65 5.90 -7.61 10.20
C PRO A 65 5.85 -8.80 9.23
N GLY A 66 6.01 -8.53 7.93
CA GLY A 66 5.94 -9.55 6.88
C GLY A 66 4.55 -10.08 6.53
N LEU A 67 3.49 -9.55 7.15
CA LEU A 67 2.11 -9.98 6.90
C LEU A 67 1.21 -8.80 6.56
N ALA A 68 0.71 -8.80 5.33
CA ALA A 68 -0.22 -7.80 4.84
C ALA A 68 -1.51 -8.46 4.34
N ARG A 69 -2.65 -7.89 4.75
CA ARG A 69 -4.02 -8.30 4.40
C ARG A 69 -4.60 -7.34 3.38
N MET A 70 -5.26 -7.88 2.36
CA MET A 70 -6.01 -7.06 1.39
C MET A 70 -7.32 -6.56 1.99
N ARG A 71 -7.53 -5.24 1.99
CA ARG A 71 -8.77 -4.58 2.42
C ARG A 71 -9.69 -4.28 1.25
N ILE A 72 -9.11 -3.94 0.11
CA ILE A 72 -9.79 -3.71 -1.17
C ILE A 72 -9.05 -4.53 -2.21
N ALA A 73 -9.76 -5.13 -3.16
CA ALA A 73 -9.18 -5.87 -4.27
C ALA A 73 -9.99 -5.66 -5.53
N GLY A 74 -9.31 -5.38 -6.64
CA GLY A 74 -9.90 -5.37 -7.97
C GLY A 74 -10.30 -6.78 -8.42
N THR A 75 -11.19 -6.83 -9.42
CA THR A 75 -11.77 -8.08 -9.93
C THR A 75 -10.73 -9.04 -10.48
N HIS A 76 -9.64 -8.54 -11.08
CA HIS A 76 -8.58 -9.39 -11.63
C HIS A 76 -7.91 -10.26 -10.55
N LEU A 77 -7.76 -9.75 -9.33
CA LEU A 77 -7.19 -10.51 -8.22
C LEU A 77 -8.12 -11.66 -7.81
N SER A 78 -9.42 -11.42 -7.78
CA SER A 78 -10.43 -12.45 -7.53
C SER A 78 -10.43 -13.50 -8.65
N ASP A 79 -10.31 -13.08 -9.91
CA ASP A 79 -10.24 -13.99 -11.07
C ASP A 79 -9.02 -14.90 -10.99
N LEU A 80 -7.87 -14.41 -10.48
CA LEU A 80 -6.66 -15.22 -10.33
C LEU A 80 -6.83 -16.33 -9.30
N LEU A 81 -7.51 -16.07 -8.18
CA LEU A 81 -7.74 -17.08 -7.13
C LEU A 81 -9.05 -17.86 -7.32
N GLY A 82 -9.96 -17.39 -8.17
CA GLY A 82 -11.28 -17.99 -8.39
C GLY A 82 -12.25 -17.78 -7.22
N MET A 83 -11.99 -16.81 -6.36
CA MET A 83 -12.79 -16.50 -5.17
C MET A 83 -12.60 -15.03 -4.76
N GLU A 84 -13.44 -14.54 -3.85
CA GLU A 84 -13.24 -13.23 -3.23
C GLU A 84 -11.95 -13.23 -2.37
N VAL A 85 -11.12 -12.21 -2.58
CA VAL A 85 -9.77 -12.12 -1.99
C VAL A 85 -9.65 -11.02 -0.94
N ARG A 86 -10.67 -10.18 -0.76
CA ARG A 86 -10.73 -9.26 0.39
C ARG A 86 -10.64 -10.05 1.71
N GLY A 87 -9.81 -9.57 2.62
CA GLY A 87 -9.51 -10.23 3.88
C GLY A 87 -8.39 -11.28 3.80
N MET A 88 -7.96 -11.68 2.60
CA MET A 88 -6.87 -12.64 2.42
C MET A 88 -5.49 -11.96 2.52
N PRO A 89 -4.43 -12.69 2.92
CA PRO A 89 -3.07 -12.17 2.87
C PRO A 89 -2.53 -12.12 1.43
N ILE A 90 -1.64 -11.18 1.13
CA ILE A 90 -1.00 -11.07 -0.19
C ILE A 90 -0.22 -12.36 -0.55
N SER A 91 0.31 -13.05 0.46
CA SER A 91 1.01 -14.33 0.31
C SER A 91 0.13 -15.47 -0.24
N ALA A 92 -1.19 -15.28 -0.32
CA ALA A 92 -2.10 -16.23 -0.98
C ALA A 92 -1.83 -16.36 -2.50
N PHE A 93 -1.30 -15.31 -3.13
CA PHE A 93 -0.89 -15.31 -4.54
C PHE A 93 0.46 -15.98 -4.76
N MET A 94 1.25 -16.22 -3.72
CA MET A 94 2.56 -16.87 -3.84
C MET A 94 2.45 -18.38 -3.67
N THR A 95 3.32 -19.12 -4.36
CA THR A 95 3.59 -20.53 -4.00
C THR A 95 4.19 -20.57 -2.60
N PRO A 96 4.03 -21.69 -1.85
CA PRO A 96 4.55 -21.79 -0.49
C PRO A 96 6.04 -21.45 -0.37
N ALA A 97 6.85 -21.82 -1.36
CA ALA A 97 8.30 -21.61 -1.38
C ALA A 97 8.72 -20.13 -1.38
N HIS A 98 7.88 -19.21 -1.88
CA HIS A 98 8.21 -17.79 -1.97
C HIS A 98 7.48 -16.92 -0.94
N ARG A 99 6.78 -17.54 0.04
CA ARG A 99 6.06 -16.77 1.07
C ARG A 99 6.99 -16.06 2.03
N ASP A 100 8.10 -16.70 2.40
CA ASP A 100 9.08 -16.11 3.31
C ASP A 100 9.87 -14.99 2.62
N GLU A 101 10.21 -15.16 1.34
CA GLU A 101 10.80 -14.10 0.52
C GLU A 101 9.86 -12.89 0.45
N LEU A 102 8.57 -13.10 0.13
CA LEU A 102 7.58 -12.02 0.13
C LEU A 102 7.47 -11.36 1.51
N ALA A 103 7.50 -12.12 2.60
CA ALA A 103 7.43 -11.56 3.94
C ALA A 103 8.58 -10.59 4.22
N GLY A 104 9.81 -10.92 3.81
CA GLY A 104 10.96 -10.00 3.88
C GLY A 104 10.72 -8.71 3.08
N LEU A 105 10.23 -8.84 1.84
CA LEU A 105 9.92 -7.68 0.99
C LEU A 105 8.81 -6.80 1.58
N LEU A 106 7.82 -7.38 2.26
CA LEU A 106 6.78 -6.64 2.96
C LEU A 106 7.36 -5.86 4.16
N VAL A 107 8.34 -6.43 4.88
CA VAL A 107 9.06 -5.69 5.94
C VAL A 107 9.74 -4.46 5.37
N ASP A 108 10.40 -4.56 4.23
CA ASP A 108 11.01 -3.39 3.59
C ASP A 108 9.96 -2.34 3.20
N VAL A 109 8.78 -2.73 2.68
CA VAL A 109 7.74 -1.74 2.33
C VAL A 109 7.21 -0.97 3.54
N PHE A 110 6.99 -1.63 4.67
CA PHE A 110 6.30 -1.02 5.81
C PHE A 110 7.23 -0.50 6.92
N GLU A 111 8.29 -1.24 7.26
CA GLU A 111 9.21 -0.86 8.34
C GLU A 111 10.37 0.01 7.84
N ARG A 112 10.74 -0.13 6.56
CA ARG A 112 11.84 0.61 5.93
C ARG A 112 11.34 1.29 4.65
N PRO A 113 10.38 2.21 4.76
CA PRO A 113 9.47 2.62 3.69
C PRO A 113 10.11 2.62 2.31
N ALA A 114 9.66 1.69 1.47
CA ALA A 114 10.22 1.49 0.14
C ALA A 114 9.14 1.19 -0.88
N MET A 115 9.38 1.60 -2.12
CA MET A 115 8.61 1.12 -3.27
C MET A 115 9.10 -0.27 -3.66
N LEU A 116 8.16 -1.18 -3.88
CA LEU A 116 8.42 -2.56 -4.23
C LEU A 116 7.85 -2.89 -5.61
N GLN A 117 8.66 -3.51 -6.46
CA GLN A 117 8.23 -4.15 -7.69
C GLN A 117 8.73 -5.59 -7.71
N ILE A 118 7.86 -6.54 -8.02
CA ILE A 118 8.18 -7.97 -8.12
C ILE A 118 7.78 -8.48 -9.49
N GLU A 119 8.71 -9.13 -10.17
CA GLU A 119 8.43 -9.92 -11.36
C GLU A 119 7.99 -11.33 -10.95
N LEU A 120 6.81 -11.72 -11.44
CA LEU A 120 6.13 -12.95 -11.05
C LEU A 120 6.02 -13.90 -12.23
N VAL A 121 6.21 -15.19 -11.96
CA VAL A 121 6.02 -16.27 -12.94
C VAL A 121 5.14 -17.37 -12.35
N SER A 122 4.22 -17.88 -13.15
CA SER A 122 3.42 -19.06 -12.85
C SER A 122 3.66 -20.05 -13.98
N PRO A 123 4.48 -21.10 -13.75
CA PRO A 123 4.80 -22.09 -14.76
C PRO A 123 3.54 -22.73 -15.37
N GLY A 124 3.63 -23.07 -16.65
CA GLY A 124 2.53 -23.70 -17.37
C GLY A 124 2.35 -25.17 -16.97
N HIS A 125 1.11 -25.59 -16.77
CA HIS A 125 0.73 -26.99 -16.58
C HIS A 125 -0.62 -27.30 -17.25
N MET A 126 -1.04 -28.56 -17.26
CA MET A 126 -2.31 -28.97 -17.88
C MET A 126 -3.50 -28.18 -17.31
N GLY A 127 -4.24 -27.47 -18.17
CA GLY A 127 -5.35 -26.58 -17.79
C GLY A 127 -4.95 -25.26 -17.14
N LYS A 128 -3.65 -24.98 -16.96
CA LYS A 128 -3.11 -23.73 -16.42
C LYS A 128 -1.95 -23.27 -17.30
N PRO A 129 -2.22 -22.54 -18.38
CA PRO A 129 -1.16 -22.02 -19.24
C PRO A 129 -0.19 -21.15 -18.45
N ALA A 130 1.02 -20.97 -19.00
CA ALA A 130 2.04 -20.13 -18.40
C ALA A 130 1.52 -18.69 -18.27
N LEU A 131 1.73 -18.10 -17.10
CA LEU A 131 1.27 -16.76 -16.77
C LEU A 131 2.42 -15.99 -16.13
N THR A 132 2.62 -14.76 -16.56
CA THR A 132 3.60 -13.85 -15.95
C THR A 132 2.87 -12.68 -15.31
N GLY A 133 3.50 -12.02 -14.34
CA GLY A 133 2.90 -10.86 -13.70
C GLY A 133 3.94 -9.89 -13.17
N THR A 134 3.47 -8.70 -12.82
CA THR A 134 4.24 -7.74 -12.05
C THR A 134 3.37 -7.26 -10.90
N LEU A 135 3.88 -7.43 -9.68
CA LEU A 135 3.28 -6.91 -8.46
C LEU A 135 4.02 -5.64 -8.06
N VAL A 136 3.31 -4.53 -7.99
CA VAL A 136 3.82 -3.27 -7.45
C VAL A 136 3.16 -3.03 -6.10
N MET A 137 3.92 -2.57 -5.11
CA MET A 137 3.38 -2.03 -3.87
C MET A 137 4.05 -0.73 -3.46
N LEU A 138 3.22 0.24 -3.07
CA LEU A 138 3.60 1.60 -2.73
C LEU A 138 3.05 1.94 -1.35
N PRO A 139 3.90 2.35 -0.38
CA PRO A 139 3.48 2.59 0.98
C PRO A 139 2.52 3.78 1.08
N LEU A 140 1.62 3.71 2.05
CA LEU A 140 0.65 4.74 2.40
C LEU A 140 0.61 4.91 3.91
N ARG A 141 0.34 6.14 4.36
CA ARG A 141 -0.03 6.39 5.76
C ARG A 141 -1.47 5.97 6.03
N SER A 142 -1.67 5.41 7.21
CA SER A 142 -2.99 5.21 7.81
C SER A 142 -3.56 6.56 8.28
N ASP A 143 -4.82 6.56 8.69
CA ASP A 143 -5.47 7.75 9.27
C ASP A 143 -4.83 8.14 10.63
N LEU A 144 -4.17 7.19 11.30
CA LEU A 144 -3.38 7.41 12.53
C LEU A 144 -1.96 7.91 12.25
N GLY A 145 -1.57 8.03 10.98
CA GLY A 145 -0.29 8.57 10.54
C GLY A 145 0.86 7.56 10.46
N ASP A 146 0.68 6.31 10.88
CA ASP A 146 1.67 5.24 10.71
C ASP A 146 1.67 4.66 9.29
N ILE A 147 2.81 4.14 8.83
CA ILE A 147 2.94 3.50 7.52
C ILE A 147 2.52 2.02 7.64
N SER A 148 1.21 1.81 7.67
CA SER A 148 0.60 0.48 7.79
C SER A 148 -0.32 0.12 6.63
N ARG A 149 -0.39 0.95 5.59
CA ARG A 149 -1.18 0.66 4.38
C ARG A 149 -0.31 0.70 3.14
N ALA A 150 -0.73 0.01 2.08
CA ALA A 150 -0.07 0.05 0.79
C ALA A 150 -1.08 0.05 -0.34
N LEU A 151 -0.81 0.87 -1.36
CA LEU A 151 -1.48 0.82 -2.65
C LEU A 151 -0.73 -0.20 -3.51
N GLY A 152 -1.43 -1.23 -3.99
CA GLY A 152 -0.83 -2.30 -4.77
C GLY A 152 -1.49 -2.49 -6.13
N CYS A 153 -0.75 -3.05 -7.07
CA CYS A 153 -1.25 -3.41 -8.40
C CYS A 153 -0.61 -4.72 -8.86
N LEU A 154 -1.42 -5.69 -9.27
CA LEU A 154 -0.97 -6.96 -9.83
C LEU A 154 -1.43 -7.07 -11.29
N ILE A 155 -0.51 -6.84 -12.21
CA ILE A 155 -0.80 -6.92 -13.66
C ILE A 155 -0.27 -8.23 -14.18
N THR A 156 -1.14 -9.08 -14.74
CA THR A 156 -0.71 -10.35 -15.35
C THR A 156 -0.78 -10.33 -16.87
N LYS A 157 -0.01 -11.21 -17.49
CA LYS A 157 0.07 -11.40 -18.94
C LYS A 157 0.04 -12.89 -19.25
N GLY A 158 -1.02 -13.27 -19.95
CA GLY A 158 -1.32 -14.65 -20.32
C GLY A 158 -2.76 -15.00 -19.92
N PRO A 159 -3.31 -16.10 -20.47
CA PRO A 159 -4.60 -16.60 -20.00
C PRO A 159 -4.50 -17.11 -18.56
N ILE A 160 -5.52 -16.80 -17.73
CA ILE A 160 -5.58 -17.29 -16.34
C ILE A 160 -5.74 -18.82 -16.32
N GLY A 161 -6.62 -19.38 -17.16
CA GLY A 161 -6.93 -20.81 -17.14
C GLY A 161 -7.62 -21.25 -15.84
N ARG A 162 -7.33 -22.47 -15.37
CA ARG A 162 -7.91 -22.97 -14.10
C ARG A 162 -7.34 -22.22 -12.89
N THR A 163 -8.21 -21.85 -11.97
CA THR A 163 -7.85 -21.23 -10.70
C THR A 163 -7.60 -22.29 -9.61
N PRO A 164 -6.89 -21.96 -8.52
CA PRO A 164 -6.16 -20.71 -8.27
C PRO A 164 -4.84 -20.63 -9.03
N ARG A 165 -4.40 -19.41 -9.35
CA ARG A 165 -3.08 -19.09 -9.91
C ARG A 165 -2.17 -18.56 -8.81
N ARG A 166 -1.08 -19.30 -8.59
CA ARG A 166 0.01 -18.91 -7.68
C ARG A 166 1.27 -18.64 -8.47
N PHE A 167 2.09 -17.74 -7.94
CA PHE A 167 3.28 -17.23 -8.58
C PHE A 167 4.52 -17.53 -7.73
N GLU A 168 5.63 -17.68 -8.44
CA GLU A 168 7.00 -17.66 -7.95
C GLU A 168 7.58 -16.27 -8.20
N ILE A 169 8.52 -15.86 -7.36
CA ILE A 169 9.24 -14.59 -7.52
C ILE A 169 10.44 -14.84 -8.43
N ALA A 170 10.43 -14.23 -9.61
CA ALA A 170 11.53 -14.33 -10.57
C ALA A 170 12.60 -13.26 -10.32
N ALA A 171 12.18 -12.05 -9.95
CA ALA A 171 13.04 -10.94 -9.58
C ALA A 171 12.25 -9.94 -8.73
N HIS A 172 12.94 -9.11 -7.96
CA HIS A 172 12.32 -7.97 -7.29
C HIS A 172 13.25 -6.76 -7.32
N LYS A 173 12.65 -5.57 -7.20
CA LYS A 173 13.35 -4.29 -7.05
C LYS A 173 12.74 -3.54 -5.87
N ILE A 174 13.61 -3.19 -4.93
CA ILE A 174 13.28 -2.30 -3.81
C ILE A 174 13.90 -0.94 -4.10
N THR A 175 13.11 0.12 -3.96
CA THR A 175 13.60 1.50 -4.03
C THR A 175 13.25 2.19 -2.71
N PRO A 176 14.22 2.37 -1.80
CA PRO A 176 14.00 3.05 -0.53
C PRO A 176 13.44 4.46 -0.74
N LEU A 177 12.54 4.88 0.14
CA LEU A 177 12.05 6.25 0.19
C LEU A 177 12.88 7.04 1.19
N ASP A 178 13.44 8.15 0.73
CA ASP A 178 14.01 9.14 1.62
C ASP A 178 12.88 9.97 2.22
N LEU A 179 12.49 9.63 3.45
CA LEU A 179 11.48 10.35 4.23
C LEU A 179 12.11 11.46 5.09
N SER A 180 13.20 12.06 4.63
CA SER A 180 13.81 13.20 5.31
C SER A 180 12.74 14.26 5.59
N PRO A 181 12.58 14.69 6.87
CA PRO A 181 11.71 15.81 7.17
C PRO A 181 12.24 16.98 6.36
N VAL A 182 11.40 17.51 5.47
CA VAL A 182 11.71 18.77 4.79
C VAL A 182 11.87 19.77 5.92
N SER A 183 13.11 20.13 6.25
CA SER A 183 13.41 21.28 7.10
C SER A 183 13.11 22.54 6.29
N GLY A 184 11.86 22.66 5.84
CA GLY A 184 11.28 23.90 5.42
C GLY A 184 11.13 24.70 6.69
N LEU A 185 11.91 25.79 6.76
CA LEU A 185 11.73 26.90 7.68
C LEU A 185 10.28 26.92 8.17
N MET A 186 10.06 26.45 9.40
CA MET A 186 9.04 27.08 10.21
C MET A 186 9.52 28.53 10.32
N GLN A 187 9.13 29.35 9.34
CA GLN A 187 8.74 30.70 9.65
C GLN A 187 7.65 30.50 10.69
N THR A 188 8.06 30.51 11.95
CA THR A 188 7.27 31.10 13.01
C THR A 188 6.96 32.50 12.49
N ALA A 189 5.94 32.61 11.63
CA ALA A 189 5.17 33.83 11.52
C ALA A 189 4.81 34.10 12.97
N GLY A 190 5.54 35.04 13.57
CA GLY A 190 5.34 35.39 14.95
C GLY A 190 3.85 35.56 15.12
N ILE A 191 3.27 34.77 16.00
CA ILE A 191 1.98 35.13 16.56
C ILE A 191 2.29 36.46 17.23
N ALA A 192 2.03 37.55 16.52
CA ALA A 192 1.99 38.87 17.10
C ALA A 192 0.94 38.73 18.18
N GLN A 193 1.40 38.60 19.43
CA GLN A 193 0.55 38.75 20.60
C GLN A 193 -0.15 40.09 20.39
N PRO A 194 -1.48 40.14 20.25
CA PRO A 194 -2.15 41.42 20.34
C PRO A 194 -1.77 41.98 21.71
N ALA A 195 -1.17 43.17 21.72
CA ALA A 195 -0.90 43.92 22.93
C ALA A 195 -2.24 44.26 23.58
N GLY A 196 -2.74 43.34 24.40
CA GLY A 196 -4.02 43.41 25.08
C GLY A 196 -3.81 43.13 26.55
N MET A 197 -3.81 44.22 27.33
CA MET A 197 -3.95 44.30 28.79
C MET A 197 -3.09 43.35 29.62
N ALA A 198 -1.91 43.85 30.01
CA ALA A 198 -1.20 43.36 31.17
C ALA A 198 -2.01 43.71 32.44
N GLU A 199 -2.80 42.77 32.94
CA GLU A 199 -3.25 42.80 34.34
C GLU A 199 -2.27 41.98 35.17
N GLU A 200 -1.78 42.58 36.25
CA GLU A 200 -0.80 42.01 37.17
C GLU A 200 -1.43 40.82 37.92
N ALA A 201 -0.84 39.64 37.81
CA ALA A 201 -1.35 38.42 38.44
C ALA A 201 -1.31 38.55 39.98
N ARG A 202 -2.49 38.67 40.62
CA ARG A 202 -2.61 38.53 42.07
C ARG A 202 -2.45 37.05 42.48
N PRO A 203 -1.70 36.74 43.55
CA PRO A 203 -1.59 35.38 44.05
C PRO A 203 -2.94 34.84 44.56
N PHE A 204 -3.27 33.62 44.14
CA PHE A 204 -4.46 32.89 44.56
C PHE A 204 -4.25 32.30 45.96
N ASN A 205 -4.85 32.89 46.99
CA ASN A 205 -4.94 32.29 48.31
C ASN A 205 -6.09 31.27 48.32
N GLY A 206 -5.77 30.03 47.95
CA GLY A 206 -6.71 28.91 47.98
C GLY A 206 -6.85 28.32 49.37
N THR A 207 -7.83 28.79 50.15
CA THR A 207 -8.40 27.99 51.24
C THR A 207 -9.44 27.06 50.61
N ALA A 208 -9.14 25.77 50.48
CA ALA A 208 -10.04 24.80 49.87
C ALA A 208 -11.28 24.55 50.75
N PRO A 209 -12.51 24.67 50.21
CA PRO A 209 -13.67 24.07 50.84
C PRO A 209 -13.66 22.56 50.57
N LEU A 210 -13.62 21.75 51.63
CA LEU A 210 -13.89 20.31 51.57
C LEU A 210 -15.37 20.10 51.27
N THR A 211 -15.73 19.91 50.01
CA THR A 211 -17.05 19.40 49.63
C THR A 211 -16.89 18.04 48.96
N GLY A 212 -17.21 16.99 49.71
CA GLY A 212 -17.23 15.61 49.24
C GLY A 212 -18.23 15.45 48.09
N SER A 213 -17.73 15.05 46.93
CA SER A 213 -18.57 14.60 45.81
C SER A 213 -18.70 13.09 45.88
N GLU A 214 -19.83 12.66 46.42
CA GLU A 214 -20.35 11.31 46.38
C GLU A 214 -20.73 10.99 44.91
N ARG A 215 -19.93 10.17 44.22
CA ARG A 215 -20.33 9.54 42.95
C ARG A 215 -20.04 8.04 43.01
N PRO A 216 -21.06 7.19 42.91
CA PRO A 216 -20.89 5.74 42.99
C PRO A 216 -20.30 5.19 41.69
N TYR A 217 -19.25 4.39 41.80
CA TYR A 217 -18.59 3.69 40.69
C TYR A 217 -19.32 2.37 40.35
N LEU A 218 -19.50 2.10 39.05
CA LEU A 218 -20.06 0.85 38.52
C LEU A 218 -19.16 -0.35 38.89
N ARG A 219 -19.78 -1.46 39.33
CA ARG A 219 -19.10 -2.73 39.61
C ARG A 219 -19.08 -3.63 38.37
N LEU A 220 -17.91 -4.22 38.11
CA LEU A 220 -17.72 -5.28 37.13
C LEU A 220 -18.37 -6.58 37.65
N VAL A 221 -19.25 -7.19 36.88
CA VAL A 221 -19.79 -8.53 37.18
C VAL A 221 -18.87 -9.57 36.51
N LYS A 222 -18.54 -10.62 37.26
CA LYS A 222 -17.69 -11.72 36.83
C LYS A 222 -18.52 -12.86 36.24
#